data_AF-A0A0A0BAC9-F1
#
_entry.id   AF-A0A0A0BAC9-F1
#
_cell.length_a   1.000
_cell.length_b   1.000
_cell.length_c   1.000
_cell.angle_alpha   90.00
_cell.angle_beta   90.00
_cell.angle_gamma   90.00
#
_symmetry.space_group_name_H-M   'P 1'
#
loop_
_entity.id
_entity.type
_entity.pdbx_description
1 polymer ?
#
loop_
_entity_poly.entity_id
_entity_poly.type
_entity_poly.pdbx_seq_one_letter_code
_entity_poly.pdbx_strand_id
1 'polypeptide(L)'
;MNRVSSYVRRAVAGLAATLVLLGLGLAPAQASSGLTADIRGTCVCDSTVGEWVVTWEVTNHRDVAGTLGNVRAYPAGRALVGLPNRVEPGQTIQGTQRLQSWEYTGSIAFDINWDDGTVTYGHSWPVYIKITCHKA
;
A
#
# COMPACT_ATOMS: atom_id res chain seq x y z
N MET A 1 38.05 63.00 7.69
CA MET A 1 37.55 63.93 6.66
C MET A 1 37.44 63.14 5.35
N ASN A 2 36.22 62.86 4.88
CA ASN A 2 35.58 63.47 3.69
C ASN A 2 36.31 63.15 2.37
N ARG A 3 35.73 62.73 1.24
CA ARG A 3 34.36 62.48 0.76
C ARG A 3 34.48 61.66 -0.55
N VAL A 4 33.51 60.76 -0.77
CA VAL A 4 32.73 60.47 -2.00
C VAL A 4 33.31 60.79 -3.39
N SER A 5 33.30 59.82 -4.32
CA SER A 5 32.63 59.90 -5.64
C SER A 5 32.95 58.66 -6.51
N SER A 6 32.02 57.71 -6.66
CA SER A 6 31.10 57.52 -7.80
C SER A 6 31.78 57.23 -9.14
N TYR A 7 31.71 55.99 -9.64
CA TYR A 7 31.52 55.72 -11.07
C TYR A 7 30.74 54.42 -11.29
N VAL A 8 29.49 54.61 -11.68
CA VAL A 8 28.59 53.62 -12.27
C VAL A 8 29.20 53.12 -13.59
N ARG A 9 29.21 51.80 -13.84
CA ARG A 9 29.05 51.25 -15.19
C ARG A 9 28.43 49.85 -15.15
N ARG A 10 27.26 49.77 -15.79
CA ARG A 10 26.43 48.59 -16.02
C ARG A 10 27.05 47.66 -17.07
N ALA A 11 26.95 46.35 -16.86
CA ALA A 11 26.90 45.29 -17.88
C ALA A 11 26.31 44.06 -17.16
N VAL A 12 25.01 43.73 -17.25
CA VAL A 12 24.23 43.11 -18.35
C VAL A 12 24.82 41.79 -18.85
N ALA A 13 23.97 40.75 -18.77
CA ALA A 13 24.04 39.40 -19.33
C ALA A 13 25.00 38.41 -18.61
N GLY A 14 24.63 37.15 -18.35
CA GLY A 14 23.62 36.33 -19.02
C GLY A 14 22.88 35.38 -18.09
N LEU A 15 21.60 35.21 -18.39
CA LEU A 15 20.73 34.14 -17.90
C LEU A 15 21.26 32.80 -18.43
N ALA A 16 21.80 31.96 -17.55
CA ALA A 16 22.01 30.54 -17.85
C ALA A 16 20.78 29.77 -17.34
N ALA A 17 19.76 29.66 -18.19
CA ALA A 17 18.61 28.79 -17.94
C ALA A 17 19.06 27.34 -18.03
N THR A 18 19.27 26.70 -16.88
CA THR A 18 19.52 25.26 -16.80
C THR A 18 18.19 24.54 -17.00
N LEU A 19 17.92 24.08 -18.23
CA LEU A 19 16.81 23.16 -18.49
C LEU A 19 17.15 21.80 -17.88
N VAL A 20 16.63 21.55 -16.68
CA VAL A 20 16.56 20.20 -16.11
C VAL A 20 15.36 19.52 -16.75
N LEU A 21 15.59 18.77 -17.82
CA LEU A 21 14.63 17.79 -18.33
C LEU A 21 14.57 16.64 -17.31
N LEU A 22 13.65 16.75 -16.35
CA LEU A 22 13.20 15.59 -15.58
C LEU A 22 12.51 14.62 -16.55
N GLY A 23 13.25 13.60 -16.97
CA GLY A 23 12.70 12.44 -17.64
C GLY A 23 11.70 11.76 -16.72
N LEU A 24 10.41 12.02 -16.95
CA LEU A 24 9.33 11.18 -16.45
C LEU A 24 9.49 9.83 -17.14
N GLY A 25 10.14 8.89 -16.48
CA GLY A 25 10.07 7.49 -16.83
C GLY A 25 8.62 7.06 -16.76
N LEU A 26 7.95 7.01 -17.91
CA LEU A 26 6.71 6.26 -18.06
C LEU A 26 7.09 4.79 -17.88
N ALA A 27 6.99 4.30 -16.64
CA ALA A 27 7.00 2.87 -16.40
C ALA A 27 5.89 2.26 -17.26
N PRO A 28 6.16 1.16 -17.99
CA PRO A 28 5.10 0.49 -18.74
C PRO A 28 3.99 0.12 -17.76
N ALA A 29 2.76 0.51 -18.08
CA ALA A 29 1.58 0.00 -17.40
C ALA A 29 1.66 -1.53 -17.48
N GLN A 30 1.91 -2.17 -16.34
CA GLN A 30 1.91 -3.62 -16.27
C GLN A 30 0.51 -4.07 -16.69
N ALA A 31 0.45 -4.85 -17.77
CA ALA A 31 -0.79 -5.45 -18.22
C ALA A 31 -1.36 -6.24 -17.04
N SER A 32 -2.54 -5.81 -16.58
CA SER A 32 -3.30 -6.52 -15.57
C SER A 32 -3.47 -7.96 -16.04
N SER A 33 -2.87 -8.92 -15.34
CA SER A 33 -3.39 -10.28 -15.32
C SER A 33 -4.90 -10.19 -15.12
N GLY A 34 -5.72 -11.03 -15.73
CA GLY A 34 -7.20 -10.99 -15.65
C GLY A 34 -7.82 -11.13 -14.24
N LEU A 35 -7.03 -10.91 -13.19
CA LEU A 35 -7.43 -10.72 -11.81
C LEU A 35 -8.12 -9.35 -11.66
N THR A 36 -9.33 -9.33 -11.10
CA THR A 36 -10.07 -8.11 -10.78
C THR A 36 -9.54 -7.43 -9.52
N ALA A 37 -9.05 -8.21 -8.57
CA ALA A 37 -8.32 -7.78 -7.39
C ALA A 37 -7.24 -8.81 -7.04
N ASP A 38 -6.22 -8.38 -6.32
CA ASP A 38 -5.16 -9.23 -5.75
C ASP A 38 -5.09 -9.03 -4.23
N ILE A 39 -4.81 -10.10 -3.48
CA ILE A 39 -4.59 -10.06 -2.03
C ILE A 39 -3.21 -10.63 -1.74
N ARG A 40 -2.45 -9.92 -0.90
CA ARG A 40 -1.18 -10.43 -0.37
C ARG A 40 -1.15 -10.31 1.13
N GLY A 41 -0.48 -11.25 1.76
CA GLY A 41 -0.21 -11.23 3.19
C GLY A 41 1.27 -11.38 3.46
N THR A 42 1.81 -10.55 4.34
CA THR A 42 3.16 -10.71 4.90
C THR A 42 3.06 -10.83 6.41
N CYS A 43 3.96 -11.57 7.05
CA CYS A 43 3.92 -11.81 8.48
C CYS A 43 5.29 -11.60 9.12
N VAL A 44 5.32 -10.89 10.25
CA VAL A 44 6.52 -10.57 11.02
C VAL A 44 6.26 -10.83 12.50
N CYS A 45 7.22 -11.41 13.21
CA CYS A 45 7.14 -11.60 14.66
C CYS A 45 7.41 -10.28 15.38
N ASP A 46 6.45 -9.81 16.15
CA ASP A 46 6.62 -8.74 17.13
C ASP A 46 7.10 -9.37 18.45
N SER A 47 8.42 -9.43 18.60
CA SER A 47 9.07 -10.04 19.76
C SER A 47 8.92 -9.21 21.05
N THR A 48 8.36 -8.00 20.99
CA THR A 48 8.13 -7.21 22.21
C THR A 48 6.94 -7.75 23.01
N VAL A 49 5.93 -8.28 22.31
CA VAL A 49 4.72 -8.84 22.91
C VAL A 49 4.57 -10.34 22.67
N GLY A 50 5.34 -10.93 21.76
CA GLY A 50 5.24 -12.35 21.42
C GLY A 50 4.03 -12.67 20.54
N GLU A 51 3.76 -11.82 19.55
CA GLU A 51 2.66 -12.00 18.60
C GLU A 51 3.16 -11.91 17.16
N TRP A 52 2.49 -12.60 16.26
CA TRP A 52 2.68 -12.44 14.83
C TRP A 52 1.83 -11.26 14.34
N VAL A 53 2.43 -10.36 13.57
CA VAL A 53 1.74 -9.25 12.92
C VAL A 53 1.64 -9.57 11.44
N VAL A 54 0.42 -9.81 10.96
CA VAL A 54 0.14 -10.04 9.54
C VAL A 54 -0.36 -8.74 8.91
N THR A 55 0.34 -8.28 7.89
CA THR A 55 -0.07 -7.15 7.06
C THR A 55 -0.69 -7.68 5.77
N TRP A 56 -1.96 -7.34 5.57
CA TRP A 56 -2.73 -7.65 4.38
C TRP A 56 -2.71 -6.45 3.43
N GLU A 57 -2.49 -6.71 2.15
CA GLU A 57 -2.60 -5.73 1.07
C GLU A 57 -3.67 -6.21 0.09
N VAL A 58 -4.56 -5.31 -0.31
CA VAL A 58 -5.58 -5.56 -1.33
C VAL A 58 -5.41 -4.55 -2.44
N THR A 59 -5.16 -5.02 -3.66
CA THR A 59 -4.98 -4.16 -4.83
C THR A 59 -6.17 -4.31 -5.77
N ASN A 60 -6.76 -3.17 -6.15
CA ASN A 60 -7.78 -3.11 -7.19
C ASN A 60 -7.13 -2.94 -8.56
N HIS A 61 -7.33 -3.90 -9.45
CA HIS A 61 -6.83 -3.84 -10.83
C HIS A 61 -7.87 -3.37 -11.84
N ARG A 62 -9.10 -3.07 -11.39
CA ARG A 62 -10.17 -2.53 -12.22
C ARG A 62 -10.05 -1.02 -12.37
N ASP A 63 -10.73 -0.52 -13.40
CA ASP A 63 -10.95 0.90 -13.69
C ASP A 63 -12.14 1.50 -12.92
N VAL A 64 -12.85 0.68 -12.14
CA VAL A 64 -13.95 1.09 -11.25
C VAL A 64 -13.59 0.82 -9.78
N ALA A 65 -14.15 1.63 -8.89
CA ALA A 65 -13.99 1.43 -7.46
C ALA A 65 -14.80 0.24 -6.95
N GLY A 66 -14.39 -0.31 -5.81
CA GLY A 66 -15.04 -1.45 -5.17
C GLY A 66 -15.22 -1.25 -3.67
N THR A 67 -16.33 -1.74 -3.15
CA THR A 67 -16.61 -1.80 -1.72
C THR A 67 -16.30 -3.21 -1.20
N LEU A 68 -15.37 -3.30 -0.26
CA LEU A 68 -15.03 -4.55 0.43
C LEU A 68 -16.18 -4.92 1.36
N GLY A 69 -16.91 -5.96 0.98
CA GLY A 69 -17.96 -6.59 1.78
C GLY A 69 -17.46 -7.86 2.46
N ASN A 70 -18.28 -8.38 3.39
CA ASN A 70 -18.12 -9.70 4.03
C ASN A 70 -16.66 -10.10 4.31
N VAL A 71 -15.93 -9.19 4.96
CA VAL A 71 -14.51 -9.37 5.28
C VAL A 71 -14.40 -10.33 6.46
N ARG A 72 -13.68 -11.43 6.24
CA ARG A 72 -13.54 -12.55 7.18
C ARG A 72 -12.06 -12.80 7.40
N ALA A 73 -11.64 -12.78 8.66
CA ALA A 73 -10.28 -13.12 9.05
C ALA A 73 -10.26 -14.48 9.77
N TYR A 74 -9.21 -15.26 9.52
CA TYR A 74 -8.91 -16.50 10.23
C TYR A 74 -7.54 -16.37 10.93
N PRO A 75 -7.38 -16.91 12.15
CA PRO A 75 -8.39 -17.55 13.00
C PRO A 75 -9.54 -16.60 13.38
N ALA A 76 -10.75 -17.17 13.52
CA ALA A 76 -11.92 -16.38 13.89
C ALA A 76 -11.71 -15.72 15.26
N GLY A 77 -12.19 -14.49 15.42
CA GLY A 77 -11.98 -13.69 16.64
C GLY A 77 -10.68 -12.87 16.65
N ARG A 78 -9.81 -13.02 15.64
CA ARG A 78 -8.69 -12.09 15.41
C ARG A 78 -9.20 -10.86 14.67
N ALA A 79 -9.10 -9.69 15.30
CA ALA A 79 -9.52 -8.45 14.69
C ALA A 79 -8.63 -8.10 13.49
N LEU A 80 -9.26 -7.73 12.38
CA LEU A 80 -8.61 -7.04 11.29
C LEU A 80 -8.78 -5.54 11.51
N VAL A 81 -7.67 -4.82 11.62
CA VAL A 81 -7.63 -3.42 11.99
C VAL A 81 -7.09 -2.59 10.84
N GLY A 82 -7.65 -1.40 10.64
CA GLY A 82 -7.12 -0.41 9.70
C GLY A 82 -7.44 -0.65 8.23
N LEU A 83 -8.06 -1.78 7.86
CA LEU A 83 -8.49 -2.03 6.48
C LEU A 83 -9.69 -1.14 6.13
N PRO A 84 -9.56 -0.23 5.14
CA PRO A 84 -10.70 0.53 4.62
C PRO A 84 -11.74 -0.39 3.98
N ASN A 85 -12.99 0.06 3.94
CA ASN A 85 -14.08 -0.65 3.26
C ASN A 85 -14.16 -0.34 1.75
N ARG A 86 -13.29 0.52 1.23
CA ARG A 86 -13.33 1.03 -0.14
C ARG A 86 -11.95 0.93 -0.77
N VAL A 87 -11.91 0.56 -2.05
CA VAL A 87 -10.69 0.54 -2.86
C VAL A 87 -10.97 1.20 -4.21
N GLU A 88 -10.26 2.28 -4.48
CA GLU A 88 -10.37 3.05 -5.73
C GLU A 88 -9.59 2.35 -6.87
N PRO A 89 -9.83 2.72 -8.14
CA PRO A 89 -9.10 2.14 -9.28
C PRO A 89 -7.57 2.25 -9.12
N GLY A 90 -6.87 1.13 -9.28
CA GLY A 90 -5.42 1.06 -9.14
C GLY A 90 -4.89 1.24 -7.71
N GLN A 91 -5.76 1.39 -6.71
CA GLN A 91 -5.36 1.58 -5.32
C GLN A 91 -4.96 0.25 -4.68
N THR A 92 -3.93 0.30 -3.85
CA THR A 92 -3.63 -0.72 -2.84
C THR A 92 -4.02 -0.18 -1.47
N ILE A 93 -4.87 -0.92 -0.76
CA ILE A 93 -5.22 -0.66 0.64
C ILE A 93 -4.61 -1.71 1.55
N GLN A 94 -4.43 -1.37 2.83
CA GLN A 94 -3.76 -2.24 3.79
C GLN A 94 -4.57 -2.41 5.07
N GLY A 95 -4.42 -3.56 5.71
CA GLY A 95 -4.96 -3.85 7.03
C GLY A 95 -4.02 -4.76 7.82
N THR A 96 -4.17 -4.77 9.13
CA THR A 96 -3.32 -5.56 10.03
C THR A 96 -4.15 -6.52 10.87
N GLN A 97 -3.65 -7.74 11.00
CA GLN A 97 -4.19 -8.77 11.88
C GLN A 97 -3.09 -9.24 12.82
N ARG A 98 -3.37 -9.30 14.12
CA ARG A 98 -2.46 -9.90 15.11
C ARG A 98 -2.86 -11.35 15.35
N LEU A 99 -1.87 -12.22 15.40
CA LEU A 99 -1.99 -13.65 15.68
C LEU A 99 -1.14 -14.02 16.90
N GLN A 100 -1.57 -15.04 17.65
CA GLN A 100 -0.84 -15.55 18.81
C GLN A 100 0.48 -16.22 18.40
N SER A 101 1.42 -16.31 19.33
CA SER A 101 2.75 -16.90 19.09
C SER A 101 2.72 -18.32 18.50
N TRP A 102 1.73 -19.12 18.90
CA TRP A 102 1.55 -20.52 18.51
C TRP A 102 0.63 -20.72 17.29
N GLU A 103 0.10 -19.64 16.70
CA GLU A 103 -0.70 -19.76 15.48
C GLU A 103 0.21 -19.91 14.25
N TYR A 104 -0.06 -20.93 13.45
CA TYR A 104 0.75 -21.28 12.27
C TYR A 104 0.12 -20.84 10.94
N THR A 105 -1.09 -20.30 10.97
CA THR A 105 -1.80 -19.85 9.76
C THR A 105 -2.64 -18.62 10.09
N GLY A 106 -2.54 -17.60 9.23
CA GLY A 106 -3.51 -16.51 9.14
C GLY A 106 -4.12 -16.49 7.76
N SER A 107 -5.38 -16.09 7.62
CA SER A 107 -5.95 -15.80 6.31
C SER A 107 -6.98 -14.69 6.36
N ILE A 108 -7.19 -14.05 5.21
CA ILE A 108 -8.28 -13.13 4.97
C ILE A 108 -9.09 -13.61 3.76
N ALA A 109 -10.39 -13.44 3.82
CA ALA A 109 -11.31 -13.63 2.70
C ALA A 109 -12.31 -12.48 2.64
N PHE A 110 -12.65 -12.00 1.46
CA PHE A 110 -13.68 -10.97 1.28
C PHE A 110 -14.45 -11.16 -0.01
N ASP A 111 -15.57 -10.46 -0.08
CA ASP A 111 -16.34 -10.26 -1.30
C ASP A 111 -16.18 -8.78 -1.70
N ILE A 112 -16.08 -8.45 -3.00
CA ILE A 112 -16.02 -7.05 -3.46
C ILE A 112 -17.25 -6.77 -4.33
N ASN A 113 -18.03 -5.77 -3.93
CA ASN A 113 -19.07 -5.20 -4.78
C ASN A 113 -18.48 -4.02 -5.56
N TRP A 114 -18.37 -4.17 -6.87
CA TRP A 114 -17.83 -3.14 -7.77
C TRP A 114 -18.92 -2.14 -8.16
N ASP A 115 -18.53 -0.89 -8.38
CA ASP A 115 -19.46 0.20 -8.74
C ASP A 115 -20.15 0.00 -10.11
N ASP A 116 -19.64 -0.89 -10.95
CA ASP A 116 -20.27 -1.30 -12.22
C ASP A 116 -21.35 -2.39 -12.07
N GLY A 117 -21.63 -2.80 -10.82
CA GLY A 117 -22.62 -3.84 -10.49
C GLY A 117 -22.07 -5.27 -10.50
N THR A 118 -20.79 -5.48 -10.81
CA THR A 118 -20.15 -6.79 -10.73
C THR A 118 -19.82 -7.14 -9.28
N VAL A 119 -19.83 -8.43 -8.93
CA VAL A 119 -19.40 -8.90 -7.61
C VAL A 119 -18.32 -9.95 -7.74
N THR A 120 -17.23 -9.79 -7.00
CA THR A 120 -16.19 -10.81 -6.79
C THR A 120 -16.46 -11.52 -5.47
N TYR A 121 -16.55 -12.85 -5.46
CA TYR A 121 -16.83 -13.64 -4.26
C TYR A 121 -15.65 -14.47 -3.79
N GLY A 122 -15.52 -14.63 -2.47
CA GLY A 122 -14.65 -15.63 -1.83
C GLY A 122 -13.16 -15.44 -2.13
N HIS A 123 -12.75 -14.24 -2.49
CA HIS A 123 -11.35 -13.97 -2.80
C HIS A 123 -10.56 -14.02 -1.49
N SER A 124 -9.55 -14.88 -1.42
CA SER A 124 -8.86 -15.20 -0.17
C SER A 124 -7.37 -15.42 -0.35
N TRP A 125 -6.61 -15.15 0.72
CA TRP A 125 -5.17 -15.39 0.75
C TRP A 125 -4.73 -15.94 2.10
N PRO A 126 -4.01 -17.08 2.14
CA PRO A 126 -3.41 -17.60 3.35
C PRO A 126 -1.96 -17.12 3.52
N VAL A 127 -1.53 -16.99 4.78
CA VAL A 127 -0.14 -16.90 5.18
C VAL A 127 0.17 -18.10 6.09
N TYR A 128 1.21 -18.85 5.74
CA TYR A 128 1.68 -19.99 6.52
C TYR A 128 2.94 -19.62 7.30
N ILE A 129 2.92 -19.89 8.58
CA ILE A 129 3.99 -19.60 9.55
C ILE A 129 4.56 -20.96 9.99
N LYS A 130 5.89 -21.10 9.91
CA LYS A 130 6.58 -22.38 10.18
C LYS A 130 7.25 -22.45 11.55
N ILE A 131 7.26 -21.35 12.29
CA ILE A 131 7.97 -21.20 13.57
C ILE A 131 7.07 -20.48 14.58
N THR A 132 7.40 -20.60 15.85
CA THR A 132 6.72 -19.86 16.93
C THR A 132 7.31 -18.45 17.04
N CYS A 133 6.49 -17.44 17.33
CA CYS A 133 6.99 -16.10 17.67
C CYS A 133 7.33 -16.05 19.18
N HIS A 134 8.59 -15.81 19.51
CA HIS A 134 9.05 -15.72 20.89
C HIS A 134 9.18 -14.26 21.33
N LYS A 135 8.70 -13.97 22.54
CA LYS A 135 8.97 -12.71 23.21
C LYS A 135 10.44 -12.67 23.66
N ALA A 136 11.13 -11.56 23.38
CA ALA A 136 12.51 -11.32 23.78
C ALA A 136 12.65 -10.90 25.24
#